data_AF-A0A3M0L0B3-F1
#
_entry.id   AF-A0A3M0L0B3-F1
#
_cell.length_a   1.000
_cell.length_b   1.000
_cell.length_c   1.000
_cell.angle_alpha   90.00
_cell.angle_beta   90.00
_cell.angle_gamma   90.00
#
_symmetry.space_group_name_H-M   'P 1'
#
loop_
_entity.id
_entity.type
_entity.pdbx_description
1 polymer ?
#
loop_
_entity_poly.entity_id
_entity_poly.type
_entity_poly.pdbx_seq_one_letter_code
_entity_poly.pdbx_strand_id
1 'polypeptide(L)'
;MIQKSWGCAELQDVGTELGSVNLSSGELGFVNPSSGELGFVNPSSGELGFVNPSSEELGFVNPSSEELGFVNPSSGELGFVNPSSEELGFVNLSSGELGFVNPSSGELGFVNPSSEELGFVNPSSEELGFVNPSSGELGFVNPSSEELGFVNLSSGELGFVNPSSEELVFVNPSSGELGFVNLSSGELGFVNPSSEELGFVNPSSGELGFVNPSSGELGFVNPSSEELGFVNPSSEELGFVNPSSGELGFVNPSSGELGFVNPSSGELGFAYAAAEQG
;
A
#
# COMPACT_ATOMS: atom_id res chain seq x y z
N MET A 1 -23.64 -19.48 -19.35
CA MET A 1 -24.56 -19.25 -20.50
C MET A 1 -24.53 -17.75 -20.80
N ILE A 2 -24.03 -17.30 -21.96
CA ILE A 2 -23.86 -15.86 -22.24
C ILE A 2 -25.19 -15.28 -22.75
N GLN A 3 -25.85 -14.39 -21.99
CA GLN A 3 -26.91 -13.53 -22.53
C GLN A 3 -26.28 -12.23 -23.06
N LYS A 4 -26.33 -12.02 -24.37
CA LYS A 4 -25.98 -10.73 -24.99
C LYS A 4 -27.23 -9.87 -25.06
N SER A 5 -27.38 -8.94 -24.11
CA SER A 5 -28.31 -7.81 -24.20
C SER A 5 -27.48 -6.56 -24.47
N TRP A 6 -27.85 -5.76 -25.47
CA TRP A 6 -27.14 -4.51 -25.78
C TRP A 6 -27.29 -3.58 -24.56
N GLY A 7 -26.18 -3.32 -23.86
CA GLY A 7 -26.11 -2.51 -22.63
C GLY A 7 -25.51 -3.26 -21.44
N CYS A 8 -26.01 -4.48 -21.14
CA CYS A 8 -25.57 -5.27 -19.98
C CYS A 8 -25.09 -6.66 -20.40
N ALA A 9 -23.94 -7.07 -19.88
CA ALA A 9 -23.45 -8.44 -20.01
C ALA A 9 -23.22 -9.06 -18.63
N GLU A 10 -23.85 -10.20 -18.37
CA GLU A 10 -23.67 -10.98 -17.14
C GLU A 10 -23.12 -12.36 -17.50
N LEU A 11 -22.04 -12.75 -16.84
CA LEU A 11 -21.45 -14.08 -16.96
C LEU A 11 -21.23 -14.69 -15.58
N GLN A 12 -22.01 -15.73 -15.31
CA GLN A 12 -21.79 -16.68 -14.23
C GLN A 12 -21.39 -18.01 -14.89
N ASP A 13 -20.21 -18.53 -14.56
CA ASP A 13 -19.76 -19.84 -15.00
C ASP A 13 -19.40 -20.69 -13.78
N VAL A 14 -19.90 -21.92 -13.74
CA VAL A 14 -19.79 -22.81 -12.59
C VAL A 14 -19.02 -24.05 -12.99
N GLY A 15 -17.77 -24.14 -12.55
CA GLY A 15 -17.09 -25.42 -12.31
C GLY A 15 -16.47 -26.09 -13.53
N THR A 16 -15.31 -25.61 -13.94
CA THR A 16 -14.33 -26.37 -14.75
C THR A 16 -12.97 -26.33 -14.05
N GLU A 17 -12.13 -27.37 -14.21
CA GLU A 17 -10.74 -27.36 -13.72
C GLU A 17 -9.98 -26.12 -14.23
N LEU A 18 -10.30 -25.68 -15.45
CA LEU A 18 -9.76 -24.50 -16.11
C LEU A 18 -10.91 -23.58 -16.56
N GLY A 19 -10.97 -22.37 -16.03
CA GLY A 19 -11.94 -21.34 -16.43
C GLY A 19 -11.26 -20.17 -17.13
N SER A 20 -11.79 -19.75 -18.28
CA SER A 20 -11.37 -18.50 -18.92
C SER A 20 -12.58 -17.69 -19.33
N VAL A 21 -12.65 -16.45 -18.83
CA VAL A 21 -13.73 -15.52 -19.11
C VAL A 21 -13.16 -14.26 -19.75
N ASN A 22 -13.65 -13.98 -20.95
CA ASN A 22 -13.49 -12.70 -21.61
C ASN A 22 -14.87 -12.19 -22.01
N LEU A 23 -15.24 -11.03 -21.51
CA LEU A 23 -16.55 -10.41 -21.69
C LEU A 23 -16.33 -8.96 -22.09
N SER A 24 -17.11 -8.42 -23.02
CA SER A 24 -17.09 -7.00 -23.33
C SER A 24 -18.52 -6.47 -23.31
N SER A 25 -18.74 -5.39 -22.57
CA SER A 25 -20.03 -4.72 -22.38
C SER A 25 -19.90 -3.22 -22.64
N GLY A 26 -20.94 -2.62 -23.20
CA GLY A 26 -20.94 -1.19 -23.54
C GLY A 26 -21.27 -0.28 -22.36
N GLU A 27 -22.07 -0.73 -21.41
CA GLU A 27 -22.43 0.05 -20.21
C GLU A 27 -22.08 -0.74 -18.95
N LEU A 28 -22.73 -1.89 -18.70
CA LEU A 28 -22.56 -2.67 -17.48
C LEU A 28 -22.01 -4.08 -17.73
N GLY A 29 -20.94 -4.44 -17.03
CA GLY A 29 -20.33 -5.77 -17.04
C GLY A 29 -20.35 -6.43 -15.66
N PHE A 30 -20.92 -7.62 -15.56
CA PHE A 30 -20.91 -8.44 -14.34
C PHE A 30 -20.28 -9.80 -14.61
N VAL A 31 -19.20 -10.13 -13.91
CA VAL A 31 -18.42 -11.35 -14.11
C VAL A 31 -18.13 -12.03 -12.78
N ASN A 32 -18.70 -13.22 -12.58
CA ASN A 32 -18.52 -14.03 -11.38
C ASN A 32 -18.33 -15.53 -11.74
N PRO A 33 -17.18 -15.90 -12.32
CA PRO A 33 -16.85 -17.29 -12.61
C PRO A 33 -16.17 -17.96 -11.41
N SER A 34 -16.40 -19.27 -11.30
CA SER A 34 -15.66 -20.14 -10.37
C SER A 34 -14.92 -21.23 -11.14
N SER A 35 -13.62 -21.39 -10.90
CA SER A 35 -12.76 -22.45 -11.44
C SER A 35 -12.15 -23.32 -10.34
N GLY A 36 -11.90 -24.60 -10.63
CA GLY A 36 -11.18 -25.51 -9.74
C GLY A 36 -9.71 -25.12 -9.59
N GLU A 37 -8.88 -25.42 -10.59
CA GLU A 37 -7.44 -25.16 -10.49
C GLU A 37 -7.07 -23.76 -10.99
N LEU A 38 -7.36 -23.42 -12.26
CA LEU A 38 -6.91 -22.16 -12.88
C LEU A 38 -8.08 -21.30 -13.37
N GLY A 39 -8.11 -20.03 -12.96
CA GLY A 39 -9.06 -19.03 -13.42
C GLY A 39 -8.39 -17.86 -14.13
N PHE A 40 -8.85 -17.53 -15.34
CA PHE A 40 -8.42 -16.35 -16.10
C PHE A 40 -9.62 -15.45 -16.40
N VAL A 41 -9.62 -14.21 -15.94
CA VAL A 41 -10.77 -13.31 -16.03
C VAL A 41 -10.32 -11.95 -16.55
N ASN A 42 -10.69 -11.62 -17.78
CA ASN A 42 -10.35 -10.37 -18.45
C ASN A 42 -11.58 -9.78 -19.16
N PRO A 43 -12.53 -9.21 -18.41
CA PRO A 43 -13.66 -8.49 -18.98
C PRO A 43 -13.39 -6.99 -19.16
N SER A 44 -14.10 -6.39 -20.10
CA SER A 44 -14.17 -4.95 -20.29
C SER A 44 -15.61 -4.41 -20.20
N SER A 45 -15.76 -3.24 -19.61
CA SER A 45 -17.01 -2.47 -19.54
C SER A 45 -16.78 -1.02 -19.92
N GLY A 46 -17.73 -0.39 -20.60
CA GLY A 46 -17.71 1.05 -20.82
C GLY A 46 -17.88 1.79 -19.50
N GLU A 47 -19.07 1.76 -18.90
CA GLU A 47 -19.31 2.51 -17.65
C GLU A 47 -18.89 1.72 -16.40
N LEU A 48 -19.62 0.66 -16.02
CA LEU A 48 -19.42 -0.03 -14.75
C LEU A 48 -19.02 -1.50 -14.93
N GLY A 49 -17.94 -1.90 -14.27
CA GLY A 49 -17.44 -3.27 -14.24
C GLY A 49 -17.46 -3.86 -12.83
N PHE A 50 -18.08 -5.03 -12.66
CA PHE A 50 -18.07 -5.81 -11.43
C PHE A 50 -17.50 -7.20 -11.70
N VAL A 51 -16.39 -7.53 -11.03
CA VAL A 51 -15.61 -8.73 -11.31
C VAL A 51 -15.28 -9.42 -9.99
N ASN A 52 -15.90 -10.55 -9.73
CA ASN A 52 -15.77 -11.32 -8.48
C ASN A 52 -15.51 -12.80 -8.80
N PRO A 53 -14.34 -13.17 -9.33
CA PRO A 53 -14.04 -14.56 -9.63
C PRO A 53 -13.45 -15.31 -8.45
N SER A 54 -13.63 -16.62 -8.43
CA SER A 54 -13.00 -17.51 -7.45
C SER A 54 -12.22 -18.65 -8.12
N SER A 55 -11.01 -18.94 -7.64
CA SER A 55 -10.20 -20.10 -8.04
C SER A 55 -9.69 -20.86 -6.81
N GLU A 56 -9.67 -22.19 -6.82
CA GLU A 56 -9.14 -22.95 -5.68
C GLU A 56 -7.62 -22.89 -5.61
N GLU A 57 -6.90 -22.80 -6.75
CA GLU A 57 -5.43 -22.63 -6.74
C GLU A 57 -4.98 -21.29 -7.30
N LEU A 58 -5.00 -21.10 -8.62
CA LEU A 58 -4.46 -19.90 -9.27
C LEU A 58 -5.53 -19.03 -9.94
N GLY A 59 -5.53 -17.74 -9.61
CA GLY A 59 -6.44 -16.75 -10.18
C GLY A 59 -5.69 -15.61 -10.87
N PHE A 60 -6.05 -15.31 -12.12
CA PHE A 60 -5.55 -14.17 -12.89
C PHE A 60 -6.71 -13.26 -13.32
N VAL A 61 -6.70 -12.02 -12.86
CA VAL A 61 -7.84 -11.10 -12.99
C VAL A 61 -7.35 -9.75 -13.49
N ASN A 62 -7.71 -9.42 -14.73
CA ASN A 62 -7.27 -8.21 -15.42
C ASN A 62 -8.46 -7.54 -16.14
N PRO A 63 -9.45 -7.00 -15.41
CA PRO A 63 -10.56 -6.29 -16.01
C PRO A 63 -10.24 -4.83 -16.32
N SER A 64 -10.98 -4.25 -17.25
CA SER A 64 -10.93 -2.81 -17.53
C SER A 64 -12.32 -2.16 -17.51
N SER A 65 -12.41 -0.95 -16.97
CA SER A 65 -13.61 -0.09 -17.04
C SER A 65 -13.23 1.31 -17.50
N GLU A 66 -14.08 2.02 -18.25
CA GLU A 66 -13.85 3.45 -18.51
C GLU A 66 -14.17 4.23 -17.22
N GLU A 67 -15.37 4.10 -16.66
CA GLU A 67 -15.73 4.86 -15.44
C GLU A 67 -15.36 4.13 -14.14
N LEU A 68 -16.15 3.14 -13.71
CA LEU A 68 -16.02 2.51 -12.38
C LEU A 68 -15.71 1.01 -12.47
N GLY A 69 -14.65 0.57 -11.78
CA GLY A 69 -14.27 -0.83 -11.67
C GLY A 69 -14.31 -1.34 -10.23
N PHE A 70 -15.01 -2.46 -10.02
CA PHE A 70 -15.04 -3.19 -8.75
C PHE A 70 -14.53 -4.61 -8.95
N VAL A 71 -13.43 -4.94 -8.29
CA VAL A 71 -12.69 -6.19 -8.51
C VAL A 71 -12.46 -6.87 -7.18
N ASN A 72 -13.17 -7.96 -6.93
CA ASN A 72 -13.14 -8.70 -5.68
C ASN A 72 -12.80 -10.20 -5.87
N PRO A 73 -11.61 -10.55 -6.36
CA PRO A 73 -11.26 -11.95 -6.59
C PRO A 73 -10.84 -12.69 -5.32
N SER A 74 -11.04 -14.01 -5.34
CA SER A 74 -10.50 -14.92 -4.33
C SER A 74 -9.71 -16.06 -4.97
N SER A 75 -8.53 -16.37 -4.43
CA SER A 75 -7.69 -17.51 -4.86
C SER A 75 -7.22 -18.32 -3.64
N GLY A 76 -7.28 -19.65 -3.70
CA GLY A 76 -6.83 -20.48 -2.57
C GLY A 76 -5.31 -20.53 -2.41
N GLU A 77 -4.52 -20.44 -3.49
CA GLU A 77 -3.06 -20.37 -3.40
C GLU A 77 -2.53 -19.01 -3.90
N LEU A 78 -2.57 -18.76 -5.22
CA LEU A 78 -1.97 -17.57 -5.83
C LEU A 78 -3.01 -16.69 -6.54
N GLY A 79 -3.02 -15.40 -6.21
CA GLY A 79 -3.88 -14.40 -6.81
C GLY A 79 -3.09 -13.31 -7.52
N PHE A 80 -3.39 -13.07 -8.79
CA PHE A 80 -2.83 -11.97 -9.60
C PHE A 80 -3.95 -11.05 -10.07
N VAL A 81 -3.90 -9.78 -9.69
CA VAL A 81 -4.98 -8.81 -9.91
C VAL A 81 -4.40 -7.52 -10.47
N ASN A 82 -4.73 -7.19 -11.70
CA ASN A 82 -4.21 -6.03 -12.42
C ASN A 82 -5.34 -5.29 -13.17
N PRO A 83 -6.32 -4.71 -12.47
CA PRO A 83 -7.41 -4.01 -13.13
C PRO A 83 -7.02 -2.58 -13.52
N SER A 84 -7.72 -2.03 -14.50
CA SER A 84 -7.59 -0.62 -14.88
C SER A 84 -8.97 0.07 -14.91
N SER A 85 -9.05 1.27 -14.36
CA SER A 85 -10.23 2.14 -14.45
C SER A 85 -9.79 3.55 -14.85
N GLU A 86 -10.50 4.26 -15.73
CA GLU A 86 -10.13 5.64 -16.07
C GLU A 86 -10.56 6.60 -14.96
N GLU A 87 -11.69 6.37 -14.29
CA GLU A 87 -12.12 7.23 -13.16
C GLU A 87 -11.83 6.58 -11.80
N LEU A 88 -12.67 5.62 -11.36
CA LEU A 88 -12.55 5.03 -10.01
C LEU A 88 -12.32 3.52 -10.04
N GLY A 89 -11.28 3.06 -9.35
CA GLY A 89 -10.95 1.65 -9.19
C GLY A 89 -11.04 1.17 -7.74
N PHE A 90 -11.74 0.06 -7.52
CA PHE A 90 -11.84 -0.61 -6.23
C PHE A 90 -11.35 -2.06 -6.35
N VAL A 91 -10.35 -2.42 -5.56
CA VAL A 91 -9.74 -3.75 -5.58
C VAL A 91 -9.67 -4.33 -4.18
N ASN A 92 -10.22 -5.53 -4.03
CA ASN A 92 -10.12 -6.35 -2.84
C ASN A 92 -9.72 -7.78 -3.25
N LEU A 93 -8.50 -8.19 -2.96
CA LEU A 93 -8.06 -9.56 -3.23
C LEU A 93 -8.03 -10.34 -1.92
N SER A 94 -8.55 -11.56 -1.93
CA SER A 94 -8.25 -12.56 -0.90
C SER A 94 -7.45 -13.70 -1.51
N SER A 95 -6.20 -13.87 -1.09
CA SER A 95 -5.35 -15.02 -1.47
C SER A 95 -4.95 -15.85 -0.26
N GLY A 96 -4.90 -17.18 -0.38
CA GLY A 96 -4.34 -18.02 0.67
C GLY A 96 -2.84 -17.80 0.84
N GLU A 97 -2.02 -18.18 -0.13
CA GLU A 97 -0.57 -18.04 0.02
C GLU A 97 -0.06 -16.68 -0.48
N LEU A 98 -0.10 -16.43 -1.80
CA LEU A 98 0.50 -15.25 -2.41
C LEU A 98 -0.52 -14.35 -3.11
N GLY A 99 -0.47 -13.06 -2.83
CA GLY A 99 -1.28 -12.04 -3.48
C GLY A 99 -0.43 -11.01 -4.23
N PHE A 100 -0.71 -10.80 -5.51
CA PHE A 100 -0.09 -9.76 -6.34
C PHE A 100 -1.16 -8.82 -6.87
N VAL A 101 -1.08 -7.55 -6.51
CA VAL A 101 -2.09 -6.53 -6.82
C VAL A 101 -1.44 -5.28 -7.41
N ASN A 102 -1.73 -5.00 -8.68
CA ASN A 102 -1.16 -3.90 -9.45
C ASN A 102 -2.23 -3.13 -10.25
N PRO A 103 -3.20 -2.47 -9.58
CA PRO A 103 -4.24 -1.73 -10.27
C PRO A 103 -3.78 -0.35 -10.70
N SER A 104 -4.43 0.18 -11.73
CA SER A 104 -4.30 1.58 -12.15
C SER A 104 -5.67 2.27 -12.17
N SER A 105 -5.75 3.47 -11.60
CA SER A 105 -6.92 4.37 -11.72
C SER A 105 -6.48 5.74 -12.25
N GLY A 106 -7.30 6.40 -13.08
CA GLY A 106 -7.03 7.81 -13.41
C GLY A 106 -7.30 8.68 -12.19
N GLU A 107 -8.54 8.80 -11.72
CA GLU A 107 -8.82 9.62 -10.53
C GLU A 107 -8.53 8.91 -9.21
N LEU A 108 -9.41 8.00 -8.76
CA LEU A 108 -9.35 7.43 -7.41
C LEU A 108 -9.13 5.92 -7.39
N GLY A 109 -8.14 5.48 -6.60
CA GLY A 109 -7.82 4.07 -6.39
C GLY A 109 -8.02 3.65 -4.94
N PHE A 110 -8.75 2.56 -4.71
CA PHE A 110 -8.89 1.91 -3.41
C PHE A 110 -8.45 0.45 -3.49
N VAL A 111 -7.44 0.08 -2.70
CA VAL A 111 -6.75 -1.20 -2.82
C VAL A 111 -6.58 -1.84 -1.46
N ASN A 112 -7.28 -2.94 -1.21
CA ASN A 112 -7.31 -3.64 0.08
C ASN A 112 -7.15 -5.16 -0.12
N PRO A 113 -5.95 -5.65 -0.43
CA PRO A 113 -5.68 -7.07 -0.54
C PRO A 113 -5.29 -7.70 0.80
N SER A 114 -5.60 -8.98 0.93
CA SER A 114 -5.17 -9.83 2.05
C SER A 114 -4.54 -11.12 1.52
N SER A 115 -3.37 -11.47 2.05
CA SER A 115 -2.68 -12.75 1.80
C SER A 115 -2.28 -13.41 3.13
N GLU A 116 -2.40 -14.72 3.27
CA GLU A 116 -1.96 -15.40 4.51
C GLU A 116 -0.44 -15.48 4.61
N GLU A 117 0.31 -15.56 3.50
CA GLU A 117 1.78 -15.54 3.54
C GLU A 117 2.36 -14.24 2.98
N LEU A 118 2.39 -14.06 1.66
CA LEU A 118 3.10 -12.94 1.01
C LEU A 118 2.17 -12.05 0.17
N GLY A 119 2.26 -10.75 0.40
CA GLY A 119 1.52 -9.74 -0.35
C GLY A 119 2.43 -8.77 -1.09
N PHE A 120 2.17 -8.56 -2.39
CA PHE A 120 2.82 -7.54 -3.22
C PHE A 120 1.79 -6.60 -3.81
N VAL A 121 1.91 -5.31 -3.50
CA VAL A 121 0.88 -4.30 -3.78
C VAL A 121 1.53 -3.07 -4.38
N ASN A 122 1.27 -2.81 -5.67
CA ASN A 122 1.89 -1.73 -6.44
C ASN A 122 0.84 -0.94 -7.24
N PRO A 123 -0.10 -0.26 -6.58
CA PRO A 123 -1.13 0.49 -7.29
C PRO A 123 -0.62 1.85 -7.76
N SER A 124 -1.22 2.34 -8.84
CA SER A 124 -1.03 3.71 -9.32
C SER A 124 -2.35 4.46 -9.44
N SER A 125 -2.39 5.71 -9.01
CA SER A 125 -3.49 6.65 -9.23
C SER A 125 -2.95 7.99 -9.76
N GLU A 126 -3.67 8.70 -10.62
CA GLU A 126 -3.26 10.08 -10.97
C GLU A 126 -3.61 11.01 -9.78
N GLU A 127 -4.85 11.00 -9.31
CA GLU A 127 -5.26 11.92 -8.23
C GLU A 127 -5.04 11.33 -6.83
N LEU A 128 -5.89 10.39 -6.38
CA LEU A 128 -5.87 9.88 -4.99
C LEU A 128 -5.76 8.36 -4.91
N GLY A 129 -4.83 7.88 -4.09
CA GLY A 129 -4.61 6.46 -3.82
C GLY A 129 -4.80 6.10 -2.35
N PHE A 130 -5.65 5.09 -2.07
CA PHE A 130 -5.82 4.48 -0.75
C PHE A 130 -5.42 3.01 -0.79
N VAL A 131 -4.42 2.66 0.01
CA VAL A 131 -3.78 1.34 -0.04
C VAL A 131 -3.72 0.77 1.37
N ASN A 132 -4.52 -0.26 1.62
CA ASN A 132 -4.67 -0.90 2.92
C ASN A 132 -4.42 -2.42 2.89
N PRO A 133 -3.23 -2.90 2.53
CA PRO A 133 -2.95 -4.33 2.46
C PRO A 133 -2.72 -4.98 3.82
N SER A 134 -2.99 -6.29 3.86
CA SER A 134 -2.64 -7.16 4.98
C SER A 134 -1.92 -8.41 4.49
N SER A 135 -0.90 -8.83 5.22
CA SER A 135 -0.14 -10.06 4.96
C SER A 135 0.17 -10.78 6.27
N GLY A 136 0.01 -12.10 6.32
CA GLY A 136 0.33 -12.86 7.53
C GLY A 136 1.84 -12.90 7.80
N GLU A 137 2.69 -13.01 6.77
CA GLU A 137 4.15 -13.04 6.96
C GLU A 137 4.81 -11.79 6.38
N LEU A 138 4.90 -11.66 5.04
CA LEU A 138 5.63 -10.57 4.37
C LEU A 138 4.73 -9.68 3.53
N GLY A 139 4.82 -8.38 3.74
CA GLY A 139 4.09 -7.36 2.97
C GLY A 139 5.02 -6.42 2.23
N PHE A 140 4.83 -6.27 0.92
CA PHE A 140 5.53 -5.30 0.08
C PHE A 140 4.52 -4.34 -0.56
N VAL A 141 4.68 -3.05 -0.31
CA VAL A 141 3.71 -2.02 -0.71
C VAL A 141 4.45 -0.85 -1.34
N ASN A 142 4.24 -0.62 -2.63
CA ASN A 142 4.93 0.40 -3.42
C ASN A 142 3.95 1.23 -4.27
N PRO A 143 3.06 2.02 -3.63
CA PRO A 143 2.06 2.77 -4.37
C PRO A 143 2.62 4.10 -4.89
N SER A 144 2.08 4.54 -6.02
CA SER A 144 2.36 5.87 -6.58
C SER A 144 1.08 6.66 -6.80
N SER A 145 1.08 7.92 -6.41
CA SER A 145 0.05 8.91 -6.75
C SER A 145 0.69 10.15 -7.37
N GLU A 146 -0.03 10.96 -8.16
CA GLU A 146 0.46 12.31 -8.51
C GLU A 146 0.11 13.27 -7.38
N GLU A 147 -1.16 13.33 -6.94
CA GLU A 147 -1.56 14.21 -5.84
C GLU A 147 -1.40 13.58 -4.45
N LEU A 148 -2.35 12.75 -3.98
CA LEU A 148 -2.38 12.27 -2.59
C LEU A 148 -2.33 10.75 -2.45
N GLY A 149 -1.41 10.27 -1.61
CA GLY A 149 -1.29 8.86 -1.26
C GLY A 149 -1.58 8.58 0.22
N PHE A 150 -2.38 7.54 0.49
CA PHE A 150 -2.62 7.01 1.83
C PHE A 150 -2.26 5.53 1.89
N VAL A 151 -1.34 5.18 2.79
CA VAL A 151 -0.86 3.81 2.94
C VAL A 151 -0.96 3.35 4.38
N ASN A 152 -1.62 2.21 4.58
CA ASN A 152 -1.66 1.47 5.83
C ASN A 152 -1.35 0.01 5.53
N LEU A 153 -0.24 -0.51 6.05
CA LEU A 153 0.11 -1.92 5.90
C LEU A 153 -0.02 -2.59 7.26
N SER A 154 -0.55 -3.80 7.27
CA SER A 154 -0.43 -4.72 8.41
C SER A 154 0.29 -5.99 7.96
N SER A 155 1.51 -6.22 8.45
CA SER A 155 2.27 -7.45 8.21
C SER A 155 2.57 -8.17 9.53
N GLY A 156 2.43 -9.51 9.57
CA GLY A 156 2.74 -10.26 10.80
C GLY A 156 4.23 -10.33 11.12
N GLU A 157 5.10 -10.54 10.13
CA GLU A 157 6.56 -10.58 10.34
C GLU A 157 7.24 -9.33 9.75
N LEU A 158 7.35 -9.24 8.42
CA LEU A 158 8.12 -8.19 7.75
C LEU A 158 7.23 -7.28 6.88
N GLY A 159 7.39 -5.97 7.06
CA GLY A 159 6.70 -4.96 6.26
C GLY A 159 7.66 -4.05 5.51
N PHE A 160 7.49 -3.92 4.20
CA PHE A 160 8.24 -3.02 3.34
C PHE A 160 7.30 -2.05 2.63
N VAL A 161 7.46 -0.75 2.89
CA VAL A 161 6.57 0.29 2.39
C VAL A 161 7.34 1.41 1.71
N ASN A 162 7.15 1.54 0.39
CA ASN A 162 7.87 2.47 -0.47
C ASN A 162 6.92 3.37 -1.28
N PRO A 163 6.15 4.28 -0.67
CA PRO A 163 5.21 5.12 -1.41
C PRO A 163 5.87 6.36 -2.01
N SER A 164 5.34 6.80 -3.15
CA SER A 164 5.75 8.05 -3.79
C SER A 164 4.55 8.91 -4.19
N SER A 165 4.63 10.23 -3.97
CA SER A 165 3.70 11.20 -4.55
C SER A 165 4.39 12.52 -4.91
N GLU A 166 3.83 13.27 -5.86
CA GLU A 166 4.32 14.61 -6.19
C GLU A 166 3.89 15.61 -5.12
N GLU A 167 2.66 15.52 -4.60
CA GLU A 167 2.19 16.45 -3.56
C GLU A 167 2.38 15.85 -2.16
N LEU A 168 1.48 14.96 -1.73
CA LEU A 168 1.39 14.55 -0.33
C LEU A 168 1.24 13.04 -0.12
N VAL A 169 1.84 12.53 0.96
CA VAL A 169 1.68 11.13 1.37
C VAL A 169 1.52 10.96 2.88
N PHE A 170 0.58 10.09 3.29
CA PHE A 170 0.42 9.58 4.65
C PHE A 170 0.72 8.09 4.72
N VAL A 171 1.59 7.68 5.65
CA VAL A 171 2.11 6.31 5.76
C VAL A 171 2.06 5.83 7.21
N ASN A 172 1.25 4.80 7.47
CA ASN A 172 1.07 4.20 8.80
C ASN A 172 1.17 2.66 8.75
N PRO A 173 2.33 2.07 8.48
CA PRO A 173 2.48 0.62 8.47
C PRO A 173 2.77 0.06 9.86
N SER A 174 2.31 -1.17 10.09
CA SER A 174 2.61 -1.96 11.27
C SER A 174 3.19 -3.31 10.87
N SER A 175 4.29 -3.70 11.51
CA SER A 175 4.94 -5.00 11.37
C SER A 175 5.17 -5.64 12.74
N GLY A 176 5.09 -6.97 12.84
CA GLY A 176 5.51 -7.66 14.07
C GLY A 176 7.03 -7.53 14.27
N GLU A 177 7.83 -8.18 13.43
CA GLU A 177 9.29 -8.19 13.62
C GLU A 177 9.97 -6.96 13.00
N LEU A 178 10.02 -6.87 11.67
CA LEU A 178 10.81 -5.84 10.97
C LEU A 178 9.96 -4.93 10.09
N GLY A 179 10.08 -3.63 10.30
CA GLY A 179 9.44 -2.61 9.48
C GLY A 179 10.45 -1.78 8.71
N PHE A 180 10.25 -1.65 7.40
CA PHE A 180 11.01 -0.76 6.52
C PHE A 180 10.08 0.22 5.82
N VAL A 181 10.37 1.51 5.99
CA VAL A 181 9.65 2.59 5.31
C VAL A 181 10.62 3.51 4.59
N ASN A 182 10.42 3.67 3.29
CA ASN A 182 11.11 4.67 2.46
C ASN A 182 10.07 5.45 1.66
N LEU A 183 9.78 6.67 2.09
CA LEU A 183 8.77 7.52 1.44
C LEU A 183 9.45 8.59 0.61
N SER A 184 8.85 8.92 -0.53
CA SER A 184 9.17 10.12 -1.30
C SER A 184 7.91 10.97 -1.49
N SER A 185 7.97 12.24 -1.11
CA SER A 185 6.92 13.23 -1.36
C SER A 185 7.54 14.50 -1.93
N GLY A 186 6.91 15.15 -2.91
CA GLY A 186 7.40 16.42 -3.44
C GLY A 186 7.06 17.62 -2.55
N GLU A 187 5.93 17.61 -1.84
CA GLU A 187 5.61 18.65 -0.84
C GLU A 187 5.63 18.09 0.59
N LEU A 188 4.64 17.24 0.94
CA LEU A 188 4.33 16.88 2.33
C LEU A 188 4.39 15.38 2.60
N GLY A 189 5.21 14.98 3.57
CA GLY A 189 5.35 13.58 3.98
C GLY A 189 4.98 13.37 5.46
N PHE A 190 4.04 12.47 5.73
CA PHE A 190 3.67 12.04 7.09
C PHE A 190 3.92 10.55 7.28
N VAL A 191 4.80 10.19 8.21
CA VAL A 191 5.27 8.82 8.42
C VAL A 191 5.20 8.44 9.89
N ASN A 192 4.34 7.48 10.22
CA ASN A 192 4.09 7.00 11.57
C ASN A 192 4.01 5.47 11.60
N PRO A 193 5.13 4.76 11.34
CA PRO A 193 5.19 3.31 11.37
C PRO A 193 5.35 2.76 12.78
N SER A 194 4.92 1.52 12.97
CA SER A 194 5.18 0.73 14.18
C SER A 194 5.82 -0.62 13.85
N SER A 195 6.81 -1.02 14.64
CA SER A 195 7.43 -2.35 14.59
C SER A 195 7.64 -2.89 16.01
N GLU A 196 7.35 -4.16 16.29
CA GLU A 196 7.57 -4.72 17.63
C GLU A 196 9.06 -4.96 17.91
N GLU A 197 9.89 -5.29 16.91
CA GLU A 197 11.35 -5.44 17.11
C GLU A 197 12.15 -4.30 16.47
N LEU A 198 12.32 -4.31 15.13
CA LEU A 198 13.21 -3.38 14.43
C LEU A 198 12.48 -2.51 13.42
N GLY A 199 12.71 -1.20 13.49
CA GLY A 199 12.13 -0.22 12.56
C GLY A 199 13.20 0.57 11.81
N PHE A 200 13.08 0.67 10.49
CA PHE A 200 13.93 1.49 9.62
C PHE A 200 13.08 2.48 8.84
N VAL A 201 13.33 3.77 9.01
CA VAL A 201 12.45 4.84 8.52
C VAL A 201 13.27 5.93 7.85
N ASN A 202 13.19 6.00 6.52
CA ASN A 202 13.97 6.93 5.69
C ASN A 202 13.05 7.72 4.73
N PRO A 203 12.19 8.62 5.23
CA PRO A 203 11.34 9.43 4.36
C PRO A 203 12.08 10.66 3.82
N SER A 204 11.70 11.07 2.61
CA SER A 204 12.11 12.32 1.98
C SER A 204 10.90 13.15 1.58
N SER A 205 10.90 14.43 1.95
CA SER A 205 9.91 15.42 1.55
C SER A 205 10.58 16.64 0.92
N GLY A 206 9.94 17.28 -0.06
CA GLY A 206 10.43 18.59 -0.54
C GLY A 206 10.24 19.66 0.53
N GLU A 207 8.99 19.97 0.89
CA GLU A 207 8.72 21.06 1.84
C GLU A 207 8.75 20.58 3.30
N LEU A 208 7.73 19.81 3.72
CA LEU A 208 7.53 19.46 5.14
C LEU A 208 7.51 17.94 5.37
N GLY A 209 8.32 17.49 6.32
CA GLY A 209 8.35 16.10 6.77
C GLY A 209 7.94 15.95 8.23
N PHE A 210 7.01 15.04 8.52
CA PHE A 210 6.60 14.63 9.87
C PHE A 210 6.85 13.14 10.07
N VAL A 211 7.66 12.80 11.06
CA VAL A 211 8.18 11.44 11.24
C VAL A 211 8.07 11.05 12.70
N ASN A 212 7.15 10.14 13.00
CA ASN A 212 6.81 9.71 14.36
C ASN A 212 6.80 8.16 14.46
N PRO A 213 7.93 7.48 14.23
CA PRO A 213 7.96 6.02 14.27
C PRO A 213 8.03 5.50 15.70
N SER A 214 7.49 4.30 15.90
CA SER A 214 7.64 3.53 17.14
C SER A 214 8.29 2.19 16.87
N SER A 215 9.28 1.81 17.67
CA SER A 215 9.91 0.48 17.64
C SER A 215 9.96 -0.10 19.05
N GLY A 216 9.77 -1.42 19.23
CA GLY A 216 10.03 -2.03 20.53
C GLY A 216 11.52 -2.04 20.85
N GLU A 217 12.33 -2.81 20.14
CA GLU A 217 13.76 -2.92 20.43
C GLU A 217 14.58 -1.78 19.80
N LEU A 218 14.76 -1.79 18.47
CA LEU A 218 15.66 -0.86 17.77
C LEU A 218 14.96 -0.01 16.71
N GLY A 219 15.16 1.31 16.79
CA GLY A 219 14.67 2.25 15.78
C GLY A 219 15.80 2.97 15.05
N PHE A 220 15.74 3.01 13.73
CA PHE A 220 16.65 3.78 12.86
C PHE A 220 15.85 4.77 12.01
N VAL A 221 16.11 6.06 12.18
CA VAL A 221 15.28 7.14 11.63
C VAL A 221 16.17 8.16 10.95
N ASN A 222 16.18 8.17 9.61
CA ASN A 222 16.99 9.09 8.79
C ASN A 222 16.12 9.88 7.80
N PRO A 223 15.28 10.81 8.28
CA PRO A 223 14.43 11.60 7.40
C PRO A 223 15.18 12.77 6.76
N SER A 224 14.75 13.17 5.57
CA SER A 224 15.21 14.37 4.88
C SER A 224 14.04 15.28 4.47
N SER A 225 14.19 16.58 4.68
CA SER A 225 13.25 17.60 4.19
C SER A 225 14.03 18.81 3.62
N GLU A 226 13.59 19.43 2.53
CA GLU A 226 14.28 20.62 2.00
C GLU A 226 13.98 21.86 2.84
N GLU A 227 12.77 22.03 3.37
CA GLU A 227 12.45 23.17 4.25
C GLU A 227 12.38 22.79 5.73
N LEU A 228 11.30 22.13 6.18
CA LEU A 228 11.03 21.85 7.59
C LEU A 228 10.90 20.35 7.88
N GLY A 229 11.60 19.89 8.92
CA GLY A 229 11.51 18.50 9.40
C GLY A 229 11.10 18.41 10.88
N PHE A 230 10.13 17.56 11.19
CA PHE A 230 9.68 17.24 12.55
C PHE A 230 9.83 15.74 12.81
N VAL A 231 10.64 15.39 13.81
CA VAL A 231 11.06 14.00 14.05
C VAL A 231 10.88 13.66 15.52
N ASN A 232 9.94 12.79 15.83
CA ASN A 232 9.55 12.41 17.20
C ASN A 232 9.49 10.88 17.35
N PRO A 233 10.62 10.16 17.24
CA PRO A 233 10.62 8.71 17.32
C PRO A 233 10.55 8.23 18.77
N SER A 234 9.98 7.04 18.96
CA SER A 234 9.99 6.29 20.23
C SER A 234 10.59 4.90 20.03
N SER A 235 11.49 4.52 20.94
CA SER A 235 12.04 3.15 21.01
C SER A 235 12.06 2.68 22.46
N GLU A 236 11.73 1.42 22.75
CA GLU A 236 11.82 0.91 24.14
C GLU A 236 13.28 0.68 24.56
N GLU A 237 14.15 0.15 23.68
CA GLU A 237 15.57 -0.04 24.00
C GLU A 237 16.47 1.03 23.36
N LEU A 238 16.78 0.90 22.06
CA LEU A 238 17.76 1.76 21.37
C LEU A 238 17.16 2.54 20.20
N GLY A 239 17.42 3.84 20.16
CA GLY A 239 17.04 4.71 19.04
C GLY A 239 18.23 5.40 18.36
N PHE A 240 18.26 5.40 17.03
CA PHE A 240 19.22 6.14 16.21
C PHE A 240 18.49 7.11 15.29
N VAL A 241 18.76 8.40 15.43
CA VAL A 241 18.04 9.46 14.73
C VAL A 241 19.04 10.40 14.06
N ASN A 242 19.06 10.41 12.74
CA ASN A 242 19.97 11.24 11.93
C ASN A 242 19.19 12.03 10.86
N PRO A 243 18.42 13.05 11.27
CA PRO A 243 17.57 13.81 10.37
C PRO A 243 18.36 14.94 9.68
N SER A 244 17.96 15.25 8.46
CA SER A 244 18.48 16.38 7.68
C SER A 244 17.36 17.32 7.25
N SER A 245 17.49 18.61 7.54
CA SER A 245 16.57 19.65 7.05
C SER A 245 17.33 20.79 6.38
N GLY A 246 16.83 21.34 5.27
CA GLY A 246 17.49 22.47 4.63
C GLY A 246 17.35 23.77 5.42
N GLU A 247 16.16 24.08 5.97
CA GLU A 247 15.96 25.28 6.79
C GLU A 247 15.89 24.96 8.29
N LEU A 248 14.75 24.41 8.76
CA LEU A 248 14.50 24.16 10.19
C LEU A 248 14.25 22.68 10.51
N GLY A 249 14.86 22.22 11.59
CA GLY A 249 14.68 20.85 12.09
C GLY A 249 14.27 20.80 13.56
N PHE A 250 13.26 20.01 13.89
CA PHE A 250 12.82 19.73 15.26
C PHE A 250 12.89 18.24 15.55
N VAL A 251 13.66 17.87 16.58
CA VAL A 251 13.96 16.48 16.90
C VAL A 251 13.68 16.24 18.39
N ASN A 252 12.72 15.37 18.68
CA ASN A 252 12.28 15.05 20.04
C ASN A 252 12.18 13.52 20.28
N PRO A 253 13.29 12.77 20.25
CA PRO A 253 13.26 11.34 20.50
C PRO A 253 13.00 10.99 21.97
N SER A 254 12.35 9.84 22.14
CA SER A 254 12.25 9.12 23.41
C SER A 254 12.84 7.73 23.25
N SER A 255 13.72 7.33 24.18
CA SER A 255 14.30 5.99 24.24
C SER A 255 14.31 5.50 25.68
N GLY A 256 13.91 4.25 25.93
CA GLY A 256 13.90 3.68 27.28
C GLY A 256 15.30 3.40 27.83
N GLU A 257 16.25 2.92 27.00
CA GLU A 257 17.64 2.71 27.43
C GLU A 257 18.63 3.74 26.86
N LEU A 258 18.85 3.77 25.54
CA LEU A 258 19.84 4.65 24.91
C LEU A 258 19.35 5.26 23.60
N GLY A 259 19.65 6.54 23.40
CA GLY A 259 19.33 7.28 22.18
C GLY A 259 20.54 8.01 21.60
N PHE A 260 20.72 7.90 20.29
CA PHE A 260 21.73 8.63 19.52
C PHE A 260 21.05 9.59 18.56
N VAL A 261 21.38 10.88 18.66
CA VAL A 261 20.76 11.93 17.84
C VAL A 261 21.85 12.73 17.16
N ASN A 262 21.84 12.77 15.82
CA ASN A 262 22.79 13.51 15.01
C ASN A 262 22.06 14.35 13.94
N PRO A 263 21.44 15.47 14.31
CA PRO A 263 20.69 16.28 13.36
C PRO A 263 21.60 17.22 12.55
N SER A 264 21.27 17.42 11.27
CA SER A 264 21.83 18.50 10.46
C SER A 264 20.72 19.42 9.96
N SER A 265 20.90 20.72 10.16
CA SER A 265 20.00 21.77 9.66
C SER A 265 20.82 22.86 8.96
N GLY A 266 20.36 23.37 7.81
CA GLY A 266 21.07 24.45 7.11
C GLY A 266 20.98 25.80 7.83
N GLU A 267 19.87 26.12 8.49
CA GLU A 267 19.72 27.37 9.26
C GLU A 267 19.63 27.15 10.77
N LEU A 268 18.59 26.47 11.28
CA LEU A 268 18.36 26.28 12.73
C LEU A 268 17.85 24.88 13.05
N GLY A 269 18.37 24.30 14.13
CA GLY A 269 17.98 22.96 14.60
C GLY A 269 17.75 22.92 16.10
N PHE A 270 16.67 22.26 16.52
CA PHE A 270 16.34 22.01 17.92
C PHE A 270 16.31 20.50 18.17
N ALA A 271 17.13 20.03 19.11
CA ALA A 271 17.14 18.64 19.53
C ALA A 271 16.94 18.53 21.05
N TYR A 272 15.94 17.76 21.45
CA TYR A 272 15.69 17.40 22.85
C TYR A 272 15.62 15.88 22.95
N ALA A 273 16.49 15.28 23.75
CA ALA A 273 16.49 13.84 23.98
C ALA A 273 16.13 13.57 25.44
N ALA A 274 15.06 12.79 25.66
CA ALA A 274 14.72 12.25 26.96
C ALA A 274 15.16 10.77 27.00
N ALA A 275 16.09 10.44 27.89
CA ALA A 275 16.33 9.07 28.32
C ALA A 275 15.63 8.89 29.67
N GLU A 276 14.72 7.92 29.78
CA GLU A 276 14.21 7.53 31.09
C GLU A 276 15.34 6.89 31.88
N GLN A 277 15.69 7.47 33.03
CA GLN A 277 16.65 6.83 33.94
C GLN A 277 15.93 5.68 34.64
N GLY A 278 16.11 4.46 34.14
CA GLY A 278 15.79 3.21 34.84
C GLY A 278 16.61 3.02 36.11
#